data_AF-A0A7J5EHN2-F1
#
_entry.id   AF-A0A7J5EHN2-F1
#
_cell.length_a   1.000
_cell.length_b   1.000
_cell.length_c   1.000
_cell.angle_alpha   90.00
_cell.angle_beta   90.00
_cell.angle_gamma   90.00
#
_symmetry.space_group_name_H-M   'P 1'
#
loop_
_entity.id
_entity.type
_entity.pdbx_description
1 polymer ?
#
loop_
_entity_poly.entity_id
_entity_poly.type
_entity_poly.pdbx_seq_one_letter_code
_entity_poly.pdbx_strand_id
1 'polypeptide(L)'
;MPHLRILHVLVAAIACCVLTTACEKTSHESIEKWETTKKGEGKLKDAFTDRSLDPDLSAHAAEVLLRKLEDAYVRTTFEQMESGRRAKVIAKLAPRLWTMARIEGEMTAPSQRQMLAKDVLVDVRPWADDATREQIDGYLTDWLTGGYYEGRAEAGRHTGAQVMRMLGQRAGERLIAEVNRIIAAPDEGGKRRKIGDELMLGLAVSGSPEAVKLLLDIFAMDRGDATLPDRAMAALYRAYLDTGGAYPVAEGKALQPHVARLAEIAKDDGHSPQIANDAVALLRAAGMPHCLEPLIGMVNHPHRNPRFLWVAVNNSLRCGGPAAMARVAEALPTAGPYDHRDLGGATWETFASLGQRDGFIEAARGLLGSRSWVARWIAVETMLVLSAKSEADAVARLAGDKTRLAGYWGDQKDVPKAQRKPEPTLGQRASEVAAKLR
;
A
#
# COMPACT_ATOMS: atom_id res chain seq x y z
N MET A 1 -39.61 -21.51 82.40
CA MET A 1 -39.21 -21.47 80.98
C MET A 1 -38.07 -20.47 80.73
N PRO A 2 -36.79 -20.80 81.04
CA PRO A 2 -35.64 -19.92 80.71
C PRO A 2 -34.73 -20.46 79.58
N HIS A 3 -34.91 -21.71 79.13
CA HIS A 3 -33.96 -22.36 78.21
C HIS A 3 -34.21 -22.09 76.71
N LEU A 4 -35.36 -21.50 76.32
CA LEU A 4 -35.66 -21.23 74.90
C LEU A 4 -35.00 -19.97 74.34
N ARG A 5 -34.56 -19.03 75.18
CA ARG A 5 -33.95 -17.75 74.73
C ARG A 5 -32.46 -17.89 74.37
N ILE A 6 -31.75 -18.84 74.96
CA ILE A 6 -30.32 -19.05 74.71
C ILE A 6 -30.09 -19.73 73.35
N LEU A 7 -31.02 -20.59 72.91
CA LEU A 7 -30.91 -21.29 71.62
C LEU A 7 -31.08 -20.34 70.41
N HIS A 8 -31.94 -19.31 70.51
CA HIS A 8 -32.16 -18.35 69.43
C HIS A 8 -30.98 -17.38 69.26
N VAL A 9 -30.28 -17.03 70.35
CA VAL A 9 -29.07 -16.19 70.28
C VAL A 9 -27.89 -16.97 69.72
N LEU A 10 -27.77 -18.28 70.02
CA LEU A 10 -26.71 -19.12 69.45
C LEU A 10 -26.92 -19.41 67.96
N VAL A 11 -28.16 -19.63 67.51
CA VAL A 11 -28.48 -19.85 66.09
C VAL A 11 -28.31 -18.56 65.27
N ALA A 12 -28.60 -17.39 65.84
CA ALA A 12 -28.32 -16.09 65.20
C ALA A 12 -26.81 -15.79 65.12
N ALA A 13 -26.02 -16.18 66.12
CA ALA A 13 -24.56 -16.01 66.11
C ALA A 13 -23.85 -16.97 65.14
N ILE A 14 -24.36 -18.20 64.97
CA ILE A 14 -23.82 -19.17 64.01
C ILE A 14 -24.27 -18.83 62.58
N ALA A 15 -25.47 -18.26 62.38
CA ALA A 15 -25.91 -17.75 61.07
C ALA A 15 -25.16 -16.48 60.62
N CYS A 16 -24.68 -15.64 61.55
CA CYS A 16 -23.84 -14.49 61.22
C CYS A 16 -22.37 -14.84 60.86
N CYS A 17 -21.88 -16.03 61.22
CA CYS A 17 -20.51 -16.43 60.90
C CYS A 17 -20.35 -17.08 59.50
N VAL A 18 -21.44 -17.55 58.89
CA VAL A 18 -21.44 -18.19 57.55
C VAL A 18 -21.63 -17.18 56.42
N LEU A 19 -21.92 -15.91 56.74
CA LEU A 19 -21.95 -14.80 55.77
C LEU A 19 -20.66 -13.98 55.77
N THR A 20 -19.54 -14.57 56.21
CA THR A 20 -18.23 -14.12 55.72
C THR A 20 -18.13 -14.54 54.26
N THR A 21 -18.75 -13.77 53.36
CA THR A 21 -18.29 -13.68 51.97
C THR A 21 -16.85 -13.19 52.05
N ALA A 22 -15.92 -14.11 52.28
CA ALA A 22 -14.50 -13.84 52.25
C ALA A 22 -14.26 -13.09 50.94
N CYS A 23 -13.77 -11.85 51.03
CA CYS A 23 -13.29 -11.12 49.87
C CYS A 23 -12.19 -11.99 49.26
N GLU A 24 -12.57 -12.83 48.30
CA GLU A 24 -11.69 -13.76 47.61
C GLU A 24 -10.60 -12.91 46.96
N LYS A 25 -9.39 -13.01 47.51
CA LYS A 25 -8.24 -12.23 47.05
C LYS A 25 -7.98 -12.56 45.58
N THR A 26 -7.81 -11.54 44.76
CA THR A 26 -7.47 -11.72 43.34
C THR A 26 -6.13 -12.45 43.20
N SER A 27 -6.18 -13.64 42.62
CA SER A 27 -5.06 -14.52 42.31
C SER A 27 -5.29 -15.18 40.94
N HIS A 28 -4.28 -15.86 40.38
CA HIS A 28 -4.48 -16.60 39.13
C HIS A 28 -5.55 -17.69 39.27
N GLU A 29 -5.58 -18.40 40.41
CA GLU A 29 -6.58 -19.43 40.70
C GLU A 29 -8.00 -18.84 40.81
N SER A 30 -8.15 -17.69 41.48
CA SER A 30 -9.46 -17.05 41.58
C SER A 30 -9.95 -16.54 40.23
N ILE A 31 -9.06 -15.98 39.41
CA ILE A 31 -9.36 -15.51 38.05
C ILE A 31 -9.88 -16.67 37.17
N GLU A 32 -9.20 -17.82 37.20
CA GLU A 32 -9.63 -19.01 36.44
C GLU A 32 -11.00 -19.51 36.91
N LYS A 33 -11.18 -19.58 38.24
CA LYS A 33 -12.47 -19.97 38.83
C LYS A 33 -13.60 -19.04 38.40
N TRP A 34 -13.34 -17.73 38.29
CA TRP A 34 -14.37 -16.76 37.91
C TRP A 34 -14.91 -16.99 36.49
N GLU A 35 -14.14 -17.56 35.56
CA GLU A 35 -14.58 -17.84 34.19
C GLU A 35 -15.93 -18.58 34.13
N THR A 36 -16.12 -19.55 35.02
CA THR A 36 -17.27 -20.47 35.05
C THR A 36 -18.42 -20.00 35.95
N THR A 37 -18.27 -18.86 36.62
CA THR A 37 -19.26 -18.39 37.62
C THR A 37 -20.18 -17.31 37.06
N LYS A 38 -21.45 -17.30 37.52
CA LYS A 38 -22.46 -16.31 37.09
C LYS A 38 -22.07 -14.85 37.38
N LYS A 39 -21.35 -14.59 38.48
CA LYS A 39 -20.86 -13.25 38.85
C LYS A 39 -19.40 -13.00 38.44
N GLY A 40 -18.77 -13.95 37.76
CA GLY A 40 -17.33 -13.91 37.52
C GLY A 40 -16.91 -12.86 36.51
N GLU A 41 -17.75 -12.57 35.52
CA GLU A 41 -17.47 -11.55 34.52
C GLU A 41 -17.24 -10.16 35.15
N GLY A 42 -18.10 -9.75 36.09
CA GLY A 42 -17.90 -8.49 36.83
C GLY A 42 -16.56 -8.48 37.58
N LYS A 43 -16.23 -9.57 38.28
CA LYS A 43 -14.94 -9.69 38.99
C LYS A 43 -13.73 -9.64 38.04
N LEU A 44 -13.84 -10.24 36.85
CA LEU A 44 -12.79 -10.19 35.83
C LEU A 44 -12.61 -8.77 35.28
N LYS A 45 -13.71 -8.06 35.02
CA LYS A 45 -13.71 -6.65 34.60
C LYS A 45 -13.08 -5.74 35.65
N ASP A 46 -13.42 -5.96 36.93
CA ASP A 46 -12.82 -5.24 38.06
C ASP A 46 -11.32 -5.53 38.17
N ALA A 47 -10.90 -6.80 38.14
CA ALA A 47 -9.49 -7.18 38.21
C ALA A 47 -8.65 -6.66 37.04
N PHE A 48 -9.23 -6.59 35.84
CA PHE A 48 -8.55 -6.05 34.67
C PHE A 48 -8.35 -4.52 34.76
N THR A 49 -9.31 -3.80 35.35
CA THR A 49 -9.28 -2.33 35.45
C THR A 49 -8.62 -1.80 36.72
N ASP A 50 -8.38 -2.64 37.73
CA ASP A 50 -7.73 -2.26 38.98
C ASP A 50 -6.27 -1.82 38.78
N ARG A 51 -6.02 -0.53 38.99
CA ARG A 51 -4.69 0.09 38.86
C ARG A 51 -3.70 -0.38 39.92
N SER A 52 -4.18 -0.83 41.08
CA SER A 52 -3.38 -1.28 42.20
C SER A 52 -2.95 -2.75 42.11
N LEU A 53 -3.63 -3.52 41.25
CA LEU A 53 -3.36 -4.95 41.08
C LEU A 53 -2.02 -5.19 40.36
N ASP A 54 -1.40 -6.36 40.53
CA ASP A 54 -0.25 -6.77 39.71
C ASP A 54 -0.62 -6.77 38.21
N PRO A 55 0.20 -6.20 37.30
CA PRO A 55 -0.06 -6.24 35.86
C PRO A 55 -0.30 -7.63 35.27
N ASP A 56 0.34 -8.68 35.80
CA ASP A 56 0.16 -10.06 35.32
C ASP A 56 -1.21 -10.62 35.71
N LEU A 57 -1.75 -10.23 36.87
CA LEU A 57 -3.13 -10.59 37.25
C LEU A 57 -4.15 -9.86 36.36
N SER A 58 -3.93 -8.57 36.06
CA SER A 58 -4.79 -7.85 35.11
C SER A 58 -4.71 -8.46 33.70
N ALA A 59 -3.52 -8.88 33.26
CA ALA A 59 -3.34 -9.58 31.99
C ALA A 59 -4.04 -10.94 31.97
N HIS A 60 -3.96 -11.71 33.06
CA HIS A 60 -4.67 -12.98 33.17
C HIS A 60 -6.19 -12.78 33.15
N ALA A 61 -6.72 -11.76 33.85
CA ALA A 61 -8.14 -11.41 33.79
C ALA A 61 -8.58 -11.04 32.37
N ALA A 62 -7.76 -10.28 31.64
CA ALA A 62 -8.00 -9.96 30.22
C ALA A 62 -8.02 -11.21 29.34
N GLU A 63 -7.07 -12.13 29.50
CA GLU A 63 -7.05 -13.43 28.80
C GLU A 63 -8.36 -14.20 29.02
N VAL A 64 -8.84 -14.30 30.27
CA VAL A 64 -10.11 -14.99 30.58
C VAL A 64 -11.30 -14.29 29.93
N LEU A 65 -11.35 -12.95 29.96
CA LEU A 65 -12.39 -12.17 29.26
C LEU A 65 -12.39 -12.48 27.75
N LEU A 66 -11.22 -12.62 27.13
CA LEU A 66 -11.11 -12.97 25.71
C LEU A 66 -11.55 -14.41 25.41
N ARG A 67 -11.29 -15.38 26.30
CA ARG A 67 -11.85 -16.74 26.18
C ARG A 67 -13.38 -16.76 26.23
N LYS A 68 -13.97 -15.77 26.91
CA LYS A 68 -15.41 -15.48 26.96
C LYS A 68 -15.92 -14.58 25.82
N LEU A 69 -15.06 -14.23 24.85
CA LEU A 69 -15.38 -13.38 23.70
C LEU A 69 -15.74 -11.91 24.05
N GLU A 70 -15.23 -11.39 25.17
CA GLU A 70 -15.42 -10.00 25.62
C GLU A 70 -14.35 -9.04 25.03
N ASP A 71 -13.96 -9.22 23.77
CA ASP A 71 -12.82 -8.48 23.19
C ASP A 71 -13.08 -6.98 23.00
N ALA A 72 -14.32 -6.58 22.69
CA ALA A 72 -14.70 -5.17 22.61
C ALA A 72 -14.47 -4.43 23.93
N TYR A 73 -14.83 -5.07 25.05
CA TYR A 73 -14.57 -4.54 26.39
C TYR A 73 -13.06 -4.45 26.65
N VAL A 74 -12.32 -5.51 26.33
CA VAL A 74 -10.87 -5.57 26.55
C VAL A 74 -10.14 -4.44 25.81
N ARG A 75 -10.47 -4.24 24.53
CA ARG A 75 -9.91 -3.16 23.70
C ARG A 75 -10.23 -1.77 24.25
N THR A 76 -11.51 -1.50 24.51
CA THR A 76 -11.96 -0.19 25.02
C THR A 76 -11.28 0.15 26.35
N THR A 77 -11.08 -0.86 27.20
CA THR A 77 -10.39 -0.70 28.48
C THR A 77 -8.91 -0.36 28.28
N PHE A 78 -8.22 -1.01 27.35
CA PHE A 78 -6.85 -0.63 27.01
C PHE A 78 -6.74 0.79 26.44
N GLU A 79 -7.69 1.24 25.64
CA GLU A 79 -7.71 2.63 25.14
C GLU A 79 -7.77 3.65 26.29
N GLN A 80 -8.54 3.33 27.34
CA GLN A 80 -8.73 4.17 28.53
C GLN A 80 -7.66 3.98 29.61
N MET A 81 -6.85 2.92 29.53
CA MET A 81 -5.82 2.61 30.50
C MET A 81 -4.65 3.59 30.39
N GLU A 82 -4.14 4.04 31.54
CA GLU A 82 -2.95 4.90 31.61
C GLU A 82 -1.77 4.26 30.87
N SER A 83 -1.04 5.03 30.07
CA SER A 83 0.00 4.52 29.15
C SER A 83 1.05 3.65 29.85
N GLY A 84 1.57 4.08 31.01
CA GLY A 84 2.58 3.33 31.76
C GLY A 84 2.05 2.02 32.35
N ARG A 85 0.78 1.99 32.77
CA ARG A 85 0.11 0.76 33.22
C ARG A 85 -0.19 -0.16 32.04
N ARG A 86 -0.71 0.40 30.95
CA ARG A 86 -1.08 -0.29 29.71
C ARG A 86 0.08 -1.09 29.13
N ALA A 87 1.25 -0.47 28.96
CA ALA A 87 2.42 -1.17 28.45
C ALA A 87 2.81 -2.38 29.32
N LYS A 88 2.80 -2.24 30.65
CA LYS A 88 3.12 -3.33 31.60
C LYS A 88 2.12 -4.49 31.53
N VAL A 89 0.83 -4.20 31.40
CA VAL A 89 -0.20 -5.24 31.25
C VAL A 89 -0.06 -5.94 29.90
N ILE A 90 0.17 -5.19 28.81
CA ILE A 90 0.37 -5.76 27.47
C ILE A 90 1.59 -6.68 27.42
N ALA A 91 2.71 -6.31 28.07
CA ALA A 91 3.91 -7.15 28.17
C ALA A 91 3.63 -8.52 28.81
N LYS A 92 2.67 -8.61 29.75
CA LYS A 92 2.23 -9.87 30.36
C LYS A 92 1.17 -10.58 29.55
N LEU A 93 0.32 -9.84 28.84
CA LEU A 93 -0.76 -10.38 28.03
C LEU A 93 -0.27 -10.98 26.70
N ALA A 94 0.72 -10.40 26.04
CA ALA A 94 1.20 -10.84 24.73
C ALA A 94 1.56 -12.34 24.65
N PRO A 95 2.36 -12.94 25.55
CA PRO A 95 2.64 -14.39 25.52
C PRO A 95 1.40 -15.27 25.80
N ARG A 96 0.44 -14.77 26.59
CA ARG A 96 -0.85 -15.45 26.85
C ARG A 96 -1.70 -15.48 25.58
N LEU A 97 -1.81 -14.34 24.90
CA LEU A 97 -2.49 -14.24 23.61
C LEU A 97 -1.85 -15.13 22.56
N TRP A 98 -0.53 -15.22 22.52
CA TRP A 98 0.15 -16.14 21.61
C TRP A 98 -0.23 -17.60 21.88
N THR A 99 -0.26 -18.01 23.15
CA THR A 99 -0.68 -19.37 23.54
C THR A 99 -2.11 -19.66 23.06
N MET A 100 -3.02 -18.69 23.18
CA MET A 100 -4.39 -18.80 22.70
C MET A 100 -4.50 -18.73 21.16
N ALA A 101 -3.64 -17.96 20.49
CA ALA A 101 -3.64 -17.76 19.04
C ALA A 101 -3.01 -18.93 18.26
N ARG A 102 -2.10 -19.69 18.90
CA ARG A 102 -1.29 -20.73 18.27
C ARG A 102 -2.13 -21.81 17.61
N ILE A 103 -1.71 -22.23 16.42
CA ILE A 103 -2.34 -23.29 15.61
C ILE A 103 -1.30 -24.38 15.41
N GLU A 104 -1.60 -25.63 15.78
CA GLU A 104 -0.61 -26.72 15.72
C GLU A 104 -0.55 -27.43 14.36
N GLY A 105 -1.62 -27.38 13.56
CA GLY A 105 -1.66 -28.02 12.24
C GLY A 105 -1.43 -27.05 11.08
N GLU A 106 -0.64 -27.47 10.09
CA GLU A 106 -0.34 -26.68 8.88
C GLU A 106 -1.63 -26.30 8.13
N MET A 107 -2.54 -27.26 7.93
CA MET A 107 -3.79 -27.10 7.18
C MET A 107 -5.02 -26.87 8.09
N THR A 108 -4.82 -26.71 9.40
CA THR A 108 -5.93 -26.54 10.35
C THR A 108 -6.46 -25.11 10.27
N ALA A 109 -7.77 -24.98 10.02
CA ALA A 109 -8.45 -23.70 10.08
C ALA A 109 -8.44 -23.13 11.51
N PRO A 110 -8.18 -21.83 11.71
CA PRO A 110 -8.21 -21.23 13.03
C PRO A 110 -9.62 -21.21 13.61
N SER A 111 -9.74 -21.55 14.89
CA SER A 111 -10.96 -21.33 15.66
C SER A 111 -11.22 -19.83 15.89
N GLN A 112 -12.46 -19.48 16.24
CA GLN A 112 -12.82 -18.10 16.57
C GLN A 112 -11.94 -17.49 17.67
N ARG A 113 -11.59 -18.29 18.70
CA ARG A 113 -10.72 -17.84 19.78
C ARG A 113 -9.31 -17.55 19.30
N GLN A 114 -8.75 -18.38 18.41
CA GLN A 114 -7.43 -18.17 17.85
C GLN A 114 -7.38 -16.92 16.97
N MET A 115 -8.42 -16.69 16.14
CA MET A 115 -8.54 -15.47 15.33
C MET A 115 -8.63 -14.21 16.20
N LEU A 116 -9.48 -14.24 17.23
CA LEU A 116 -9.67 -13.14 18.17
C LEU A 116 -8.38 -12.84 18.94
N ALA A 117 -7.65 -13.85 19.40
CA ALA A 117 -6.36 -13.67 20.06
C ALA A 117 -5.32 -12.98 19.16
N LYS A 118 -5.22 -13.40 17.89
CA LYS A 118 -4.39 -12.74 16.87
C LYS A 118 -4.83 -11.29 16.64
N ASP A 119 -6.12 -11.04 16.50
CA ASP A 119 -6.64 -9.68 16.29
C ASP A 119 -6.31 -8.76 17.48
N VAL A 120 -6.40 -9.28 18.71
CA VAL A 120 -6.03 -8.52 19.90
C VAL A 120 -4.52 -8.25 19.94
N LEU A 121 -3.67 -9.20 19.51
CA LEU A 121 -2.22 -8.93 19.35
C LEU A 121 -1.96 -7.75 18.41
N VAL A 122 -2.69 -7.66 17.29
CA VAL A 122 -2.62 -6.51 16.37
C VAL A 122 -3.12 -5.23 17.07
N ASP A 123 -4.27 -5.29 17.73
CA ASP A 123 -4.92 -4.13 18.37
C ASP A 123 -4.05 -3.51 19.48
N VAL A 124 -3.36 -4.33 20.28
CA VAL A 124 -2.55 -3.84 21.43
C VAL A 124 -1.12 -3.44 21.04
N ARG A 125 -0.64 -3.87 19.87
CA ARG A 125 0.73 -3.60 19.38
C ARG A 125 1.14 -2.12 19.44
N PRO A 126 0.32 -1.13 19.05
CA PRO A 126 0.70 0.28 19.09
C PRO A 126 0.96 0.83 20.50
N TRP A 127 0.48 0.13 21.53
CA TRP A 127 0.63 0.53 22.93
C TRP A 127 1.71 -0.24 23.68
N ALA A 128 2.31 -1.24 23.05
CA ALA A 128 3.42 -2.01 23.57
C ALA A 128 4.72 -1.18 23.57
N ASP A 129 5.61 -1.46 24.53
CA ASP A 129 7.01 -1.03 24.44
C ASP A 129 7.74 -1.76 23.30
N ASP A 130 8.95 -1.31 22.96
CA ASP A 130 9.65 -1.82 21.77
C ASP A 130 9.98 -3.31 21.85
N ALA A 131 10.37 -3.82 23.04
CA ALA A 131 10.67 -5.24 23.24
C ALA A 131 9.41 -6.11 23.10
N THR A 132 8.30 -5.71 23.72
CA THR A 132 7.03 -6.41 23.60
C THR A 132 6.47 -6.30 22.19
N ARG A 133 6.65 -5.16 21.52
CA ARG A 133 6.24 -4.97 20.12
C ARG A 133 6.98 -5.93 19.20
N GLU A 134 8.30 -6.07 19.36
CA GLU A 134 9.08 -7.05 18.59
C GLU A 134 8.62 -8.49 18.85
N GLN A 135 8.27 -8.82 20.09
CA GLN A 135 7.72 -10.12 20.44
C GLN A 135 6.36 -10.37 19.77
N ILE A 136 5.46 -9.39 19.80
CA ILE A 136 4.16 -9.44 19.09
C ILE A 136 4.38 -9.60 17.58
N ASP A 137 5.36 -8.91 17.00
CA ASP A 137 5.68 -9.00 15.57
C ASP A 137 6.14 -10.41 15.18
N GLY A 138 6.95 -11.05 16.02
CA GLY A 138 7.32 -12.45 15.87
C GLY A 138 6.10 -13.37 15.91
N TYR A 139 5.21 -13.19 16.89
CA TYR A 139 3.98 -13.99 17.01
C TYR A 139 3.05 -13.84 15.82
N LEU A 140 2.83 -12.62 15.32
CA LEU A 140 1.98 -12.37 14.16
C LEU A 140 2.58 -12.95 12.88
N THR A 141 3.91 -12.86 12.73
CA THR A 141 4.63 -13.49 11.62
C THR A 141 4.45 -15.01 11.68
N ASP A 142 4.74 -15.63 12.82
CA ASP A 142 4.60 -17.09 13.01
C ASP A 142 3.15 -17.56 12.84
N TRP A 143 2.17 -16.76 13.27
CA TRP A 143 0.76 -17.08 13.07
C TRP A 143 0.41 -17.17 11.59
N LEU A 144 0.82 -16.18 10.79
CA LEU A 144 0.51 -16.13 9.36
C LEU A 144 1.33 -17.13 8.54
N THR A 145 2.61 -17.30 8.86
CA THR A 145 3.54 -18.11 8.03
C THR A 145 3.81 -19.51 8.57
N GLY A 146 3.35 -19.83 9.78
CA GLY A 146 3.54 -21.16 10.40
C GLY A 146 2.59 -22.25 9.88
N GLY A 147 1.88 -22.02 8.78
CA GLY A 147 0.95 -22.97 8.18
C GLY A 147 0.43 -22.49 6.83
N TYR A 148 -0.78 -22.90 6.45
CA TYR A 148 -1.42 -22.50 5.20
C TYR A 148 -1.78 -21.01 5.21
N TYR A 149 -0.88 -20.19 4.64
CA TYR A 149 -0.99 -18.73 4.66
C TYR A 149 -2.32 -18.24 4.09
N GLU A 150 -2.77 -18.74 2.93
CA GLU A 150 -3.99 -18.26 2.27
C GLU A 150 -5.22 -18.34 3.20
N GLY A 151 -5.44 -19.49 3.83
CA GLY A 151 -6.59 -19.67 4.74
C GLY A 151 -6.46 -18.85 6.03
N ARG A 152 -5.25 -18.49 6.43
CA ARG A 152 -5.00 -17.66 7.62
C ARG A 152 -5.07 -16.17 7.31
N ALA A 153 -4.69 -15.74 6.11
CA ALA A 153 -4.67 -14.35 5.70
C ALA A 153 -6.07 -13.72 5.67
N GLU A 154 -7.10 -14.51 5.42
CA GLU A 154 -8.49 -14.04 5.39
C GLU A 154 -9.18 -14.11 6.77
N ALA A 155 -8.50 -14.68 7.78
CA ALA A 155 -9.12 -15.04 9.05
C ALA A 155 -9.01 -13.91 10.10
N GLY A 156 -10.16 -13.41 10.53
CA GLY A 156 -10.31 -12.40 11.58
C GLY A 156 -10.62 -11.00 11.03
N ARG A 157 -10.50 -9.99 11.89
CA ARG A 157 -10.73 -8.57 11.54
C ARG A 157 -9.57 -7.97 10.78
N HIS A 158 -8.34 -8.35 11.13
CA HIS A 158 -7.13 -7.85 10.48
C HIS A 158 -6.62 -8.87 9.46
N THR A 159 -6.67 -8.51 8.19
CA THR A 159 -6.24 -9.39 7.09
C THR A 159 -4.73 -9.61 7.10
N GLY A 160 -4.27 -10.68 6.44
CA GLY A 160 -2.85 -10.99 6.25
C GLY A 160 -2.12 -9.82 5.62
N ALA A 161 -2.70 -9.18 4.59
CA ALA A 161 -2.11 -8.01 3.96
C ALA A 161 -1.94 -6.80 4.92
N GLN A 162 -2.94 -6.53 5.77
CA GLN A 162 -2.86 -5.47 6.79
C GLN A 162 -1.74 -5.76 7.79
N VAL A 163 -1.67 -6.98 8.29
CA VAL A 163 -0.65 -7.41 9.24
C VAL A 163 0.73 -7.38 8.58
N MET A 164 0.90 -7.91 7.38
CA MET A 164 2.18 -7.91 6.66
C MET A 164 2.66 -6.49 6.35
N ARG A 165 1.76 -5.56 6.00
CA ARG A 165 2.12 -4.16 5.82
C ARG A 165 2.63 -3.53 7.11
N MET A 166 1.99 -3.85 8.24
CA MET A 166 2.39 -3.38 9.57
C MET A 166 3.74 -3.95 10.02
N LEU A 167 4.05 -5.20 9.67
CA LEU A 167 5.29 -5.89 10.04
C LEU A 167 6.47 -5.53 9.12
N GLY A 168 6.19 -5.21 7.85
CA GLY A 168 7.18 -4.77 6.87
C GLY A 168 8.14 -5.88 6.41
N GLN A 169 9.37 -5.49 6.07
CA GLN A 169 10.34 -6.33 5.34
C GLN A 169 10.67 -7.66 6.06
N ARG A 170 10.78 -7.66 7.40
CA ARG A 170 11.12 -8.88 8.17
C ARG A 170 10.11 -10.01 7.95
N ALA A 171 8.83 -9.67 7.83
CA ALA A 171 7.80 -10.67 7.55
C ALA A 171 7.83 -11.14 6.09
N GLY A 172 8.25 -10.26 5.17
CA GLY A 172 8.49 -10.59 3.76
C GLY A 172 9.48 -11.73 3.57
N GLU A 173 10.56 -11.80 4.37
CA GLU A 173 11.55 -12.90 4.30
C GLU A 173 10.92 -14.28 4.57
N ARG A 174 9.96 -14.35 5.51
CA ARG A 174 9.23 -15.59 5.82
C ARG A 174 8.27 -15.97 4.69
N LEU A 175 7.60 -15.00 4.07
CA LEU A 175 6.74 -15.24 2.92
C LEU A 175 7.51 -15.68 1.68
N ILE A 176 8.72 -15.15 1.48
CA ILE A 176 9.63 -15.59 0.40
C ILE A 176 9.95 -17.08 0.58
N ALA A 177 10.28 -17.51 1.80
CA ALA A 177 10.55 -18.92 2.09
C ALA A 177 9.33 -19.81 1.78
N GLU A 178 8.13 -19.35 2.13
CA GLU A 178 6.90 -20.09 1.87
C GLU A 178 6.58 -20.20 0.37
N VAL A 179 6.72 -19.12 -0.38
CA VAL A 179 6.58 -19.16 -1.84
C VAL A 179 7.60 -20.09 -2.48
N ASN A 180 8.86 -20.04 -2.05
CA ASN A 180 9.90 -20.93 -2.56
C ASN A 180 9.59 -22.40 -2.28
N ARG A 181 9.00 -22.71 -1.11
CA ARG A 181 8.51 -24.06 -0.77
C ARG A 181 7.42 -24.52 -1.73
N ILE A 182 6.45 -23.65 -2.06
CA ILE A 182 5.38 -23.94 -3.04
C ILE A 182 5.97 -24.14 -4.45
N ILE A 183 6.93 -23.31 -4.84
CA ILE A 183 7.59 -23.40 -6.15
C ILE A 183 8.35 -24.71 -6.31
N ALA A 184 9.07 -25.13 -5.26
CA ALA A 184 9.90 -26.33 -5.24
C ALA A 184 9.12 -27.63 -5.00
N ALA A 185 7.84 -27.56 -4.59
CA ALA A 185 7.01 -28.74 -4.39
C ALA A 185 6.86 -29.53 -5.71
N PRO A 186 6.96 -30.87 -5.66
CA PRO A 186 6.88 -31.70 -6.86
C PRO A 186 5.50 -31.59 -7.53
N ASP A 187 5.49 -31.82 -8.83
CA ASP A 187 4.25 -31.85 -9.62
C ASP A 187 3.41 -33.07 -9.19
N GLU A 188 2.20 -32.83 -8.71
CA GLU A 188 1.26 -33.88 -8.33
C GLU A 188 0.30 -34.10 -9.51
N GLY A 189 0.45 -35.21 -10.23
CA GLY A 189 -0.39 -35.51 -11.40
C GLY A 189 -0.23 -34.52 -12.56
N GLY A 190 0.99 -33.98 -12.75
CA GLY A 190 1.29 -32.99 -13.78
C GLY A 190 0.77 -31.58 -13.47
N LYS A 191 0.30 -31.34 -12.23
CA LYS A 191 -0.15 -30.03 -11.76
C LYS A 191 0.78 -29.50 -10.69
N ARG A 192 1.36 -28.33 -10.97
CA ARG A 192 2.11 -27.54 -10.00
C ARG A 192 1.19 -26.97 -8.94
N ARG A 193 1.67 -26.86 -7.71
CA ARG A 193 0.94 -26.14 -6.66
C ARG A 193 0.78 -24.67 -7.05
N LYS A 194 -0.44 -24.16 -6.88
CA LYS A 194 -0.82 -22.78 -7.17
C LYS A 194 -0.20 -21.85 -6.11
N ILE A 195 0.40 -20.76 -6.56
CA ILE A 195 0.75 -19.64 -5.67
C ILE A 195 -0.54 -18.83 -5.49
N GLY A 196 -1.02 -18.72 -4.26
CA GLY A 196 -2.28 -18.05 -3.97
C GLY A 196 -2.19 -16.53 -3.99
N ASP A 197 -3.35 -15.87 -4.04
CA ASP A 197 -3.45 -14.42 -4.23
C ASP A 197 -3.07 -13.65 -2.98
N GLU A 198 -3.51 -14.13 -1.81
CA GLU A 198 -3.19 -13.46 -0.55
C GLU A 198 -1.69 -13.55 -0.26
N LEU A 199 -1.03 -14.65 -0.64
CA LEU A 199 0.42 -14.82 -0.48
C LEU A 199 1.20 -13.85 -1.36
N MET A 200 0.78 -13.67 -2.62
CA MET A 200 1.38 -12.67 -3.51
C MET A 200 1.15 -11.25 -2.98
N LEU A 201 -0.05 -10.96 -2.49
CA LEU A 201 -0.35 -9.67 -1.89
C LEU A 201 0.47 -9.44 -0.62
N GLY A 202 0.59 -10.44 0.25
CA GLY A 202 1.42 -10.42 1.45
C GLY A 202 2.88 -10.10 1.15
N LEU A 203 3.45 -10.72 0.10
CA LEU A 203 4.78 -10.39 -0.42
C LEU A 203 4.86 -8.91 -0.82
N ALA A 204 3.91 -8.44 -1.63
CA ALA A 204 3.93 -7.08 -2.16
C ALA A 204 3.85 -6.02 -1.06
N VAL A 205 2.92 -6.18 -0.12
CA VAL A 205 2.67 -5.20 0.96
C VAL A 205 3.73 -5.24 2.06
N SER A 206 4.55 -6.30 2.15
CA SER A 206 5.71 -6.32 3.05
C SER A 206 6.70 -5.18 2.77
N GLY A 207 6.71 -4.65 1.54
CA GLY A 207 7.64 -3.60 1.13
C GLY A 207 9.09 -4.05 1.06
N SER A 208 9.36 -5.36 0.98
CA SER A 208 10.70 -5.91 0.75
C SER A 208 11.08 -5.80 -0.73
N PRO A 209 12.26 -5.24 -1.08
CA PRO A 209 12.78 -5.31 -2.44
C PRO A 209 12.94 -6.74 -2.96
N GLU A 210 13.28 -7.69 -2.09
CA GLU A 210 13.42 -9.11 -2.43
C GLU A 210 12.06 -9.76 -2.70
N ALA A 211 11.02 -9.36 -1.97
CA ALA A 211 9.65 -9.81 -2.24
C ALA A 211 9.12 -9.26 -3.57
N VAL A 212 9.40 -7.99 -3.88
CA VAL A 212 9.11 -7.41 -5.21
C VAL A 212 9.84 -8.17 -6.31
N LYS A 213 11.13 -8.47 -6.11
CA LYS A 213 11.92 -9.27 -7.06
C LYS A 213 11.24 -10.61 -7.34
N LEU A 214 10.85 -11.32 -6.28
CA LEU A 214 10.21 -12.63 -6.39
C LEU A 214 8.86 -12.55 -7.09
N LEU A 215 8.05 -11.51 -6.84
CA LEU A 215 6.80 -11.30 -7.56
C LEU A 215 7.02 -11.06 -9.06
N LEU A 216 8.06 -10.32 -9.43
CA LEU A 216 8.43 -10.16 -10.84
C LEU A 216 8.99 -11.45 -11.44
N ASP A 217 9.67 -12.29 -10.66
CA ASP A 217 10.07 -13.64 -11.07
C ASP A 217 8.86 -14.54 -11.29
N ILE A 218 7.88 -14.52 -10.40
CA ILE A 218 6.60 -15.22 -10.53
C ILE A 218 5.85 -14.75 -11.79
N PHE A 219 5.84 -13.44 -12.04
CA PHE A 219 5.24 -12.87 -13.25
C PHE A 219 5.80 -13.50 -14.54
N ALA A 220 7.10 -13.80 -14.57
CA ALA A 220 7.77 -14.37 -15.73
C ALA A 220 7.78 -15.92 -15.75
N MET A 221 7.24 -16.59 -14.72
CA MET A 221 7.26 -18.04 -14.62
C MET A 221 6.15 -18.69 -15.45
N ASP A 222 6.52 -19.69 -16.26
CA ASP A 222 5.55 -20.65 -16.78
C ASP A 222 5.34 -21.80 -15.78
N ARG A 223 4.14 -21.83 -15.17
CA ARG A 223 3.69 -22.91 -14.28
C ARG A 223 2.37 -23.53 -14.73
N GLY A 224 1.99 -23.35 -16.00
CA GLY A 224 0.67 -23.80 -16.50
C GLY A 224 -0.51 -23.02 -15.91
N ASP A 225 -0.27 -21.86 -15.29
CA ASP A 225 -1.29 -20.90 -14.86
C ASP A 225 -1.15 -19.62 -15.69
N ALA A 226 -1.97 -19.49 -16.74
CA ALA A 226 -1.94 -18.33 -17.64
C ALA A 226 -2.34 -17.02 -16.96
N THR A 227 -2.97 -17.06 -15.77
CA THR A 227 -3.39 -15.87 -15.02
C THR A 227 -2.30 -15.36 -14.07
N LEU A 228 -1.20 -16.11 -13.90
CA LEU A 228 -0.16 -15.80 -12.95
C LEU A 228 0.51 -14.42 -13.18
N PRO A 229 0.81 -13.99 -14.43
CA PRO A 229 1.34 -12.66 -14.67
C PRO A 229 0.40 -11.54 -14.22
N ASP A 230 -0.90 -11.62 -14.58
CA ASP A 230 -1.90 -10.62 -14.18
C ASP A 230 -2.05 -10.55 -12.66
N ARG A 231 -2.10 -11.70 -11.98
CA ARG A 231 -2.25 -11.77 -10.52
C ARG A 231 -1.03 -11.23 -9.78
N ALA A 232 0.18 -11.54 -10.24
CA ALA A 232 1.42 -10.99 -9.66
C ALA A 232 1.52 -9.47 -9.84
N MET A 233 1.16 -8.96 -11.03
CA MET A 233 1.13 -7.52 -11.29
C MET A 233 0.06 -6.81 -10.47
N ALA A 234 -1.15 -7.40 -10.35
CA ALA A 234 -2.23 -6.87 -9.53
C ALA A 234 -1.86 -6.80 -8.03
N ALA A 235 -1.11 -7.78 -7.51
CA ALA A 235 -0.61 -7.74 -6.14
C ALA A 235 0.33 -6.54 -5.90
N LEU A 236 1.26 -6.27 -6.84
CA LEU A 236 2.11 -5.09 -6.80
C LEU A 236 1.29 -3.81 -6.92
N TYR A 237 0.38 -3.71 -7.89
CA TYR A 237 -0.47 -2.53 -8.07
C TYR A 237 -1.25 -2.21 -6.79
N ARG A 238 -1.92 -3.20 -6.20
CA ARG A 238 -2.69 -3.05 -4.96
C ARG A 238 -1.81 -2.57 -3.80
N ALA A 239 -0.61 -3.10 -3.68
CA ALA A 239 0.30 -2.73 -2.59
C ALA A 239 0.82 -1.29 -2.69
N TYR A 240 1.15 -0.81 -3.90
CA TYR A 240 1.86 0.46 -4.07
C TYR A 240 0.99 1.63 -4.55
N LEU A 241 -0.22 1.37 -5.07
CA LEU A 241 -1.06 2.39 -5.71
C LEU A 241 -2.48 2.44 -5.16
N ASP A 242 -3.13 1.28 -4.96
CA ASP A 242 -4.53 1.24 -4.55
C ASP A 242 -4.82 0.10 -3.57
N THR A 243 -4.78 0.42 -2.28
CA THR A 243 -5.10 -0.55 -1.23
C THR A 243 -6.60 -0.67 -0.96
N GLY A 244 -7.45 0.10 -1.66
CA GLY A 244 -8.87 0.26 -1.33
C GLY A 244 -9.10 0.91 0.05
N GLY A 245 -8.10 1.58 0.62
CA GLY A 245 -8.15 2.16 1.96
C GLY A 245 -7.97 1.17 3.11
N ALA A 246 -7.69 -0.10 2.83
CA ALA A 246 -7.55 -1.13 3.87
C ALA A 246 -6.28 -0.97 4.73
N TYR A 247 -5.23 -0.39 4.16
CA TYR A 247 -3.94 -0.11 4.81
C TYR A 247 -3.17 0.96 4.02
N PRO A 248 -2.13 1.61 4.59
CA PRO A 248 -1.29 2.54 3.85
C PRO A 248 -0.54 1.85 2.71
N VAL A 249 -0.42 2.53 1.56
CA VAL A 249 0.40 2.04 0.43
C VAL A 249 1.84 1.75 0.86
N ALA A 250 2.47 0.78 0.20
CA ALA A 250 3.88 0.48 0.37
C ALA A 250 4.76 1.62 -0.17
N GLU A 251 5.93 1.80 0.45
CA GLU A 251 6.87 2.84 0.02
C GLU A 251 7.57 2.44 -1.28
N GLY A 252 7.58 3.35 -2.25
CA GLY A 252 8.19 3.12 -3.57
C GLY A 252 9.66 2.70 -3.57
N LYS A 253 10.39 2.88 -2.46
CA LYS A 253 11.80 2.50 -2.33
C LYS A 253 12.06 1.05 -2.68
N ALA A 254 11.13 0.15 -2.37
CA ALA A 254 11.25 -1.28 -2.67
C ALA A 254 11.17 -1.61 -4.17
N LEU A 255 10.57 -0.72 -4.97
CA LEU A 255 10.47 -0.85 -6.43
C LEU A 255 11.77 -0.39 -7.13
N GLN A 256 12.57 0.47 -6.50
CA GLN A 256 13.72 1.13 -7.12
C GLN A 256 14.74 0.17 -7.77
N PRO A 257 15.12 -0.95 -7.15
CA PRO A 257 16.05 -1.90 -7.78
C PRO A 257 15.48 -2.59 -9.03
N HIS A 258 14.16 -2.50 -9.24
CA HIS A 258 13.42 -3.28 -10.24
C HIS A 258 12.81 -2.42 -11.35
N VAL A 259 13.08 -1.11 -11.36
CA VAL A 259 12.52 -0.18 -12.36
C VAL A 259 12.92 -0.56 -13.79
N ALA A 260 14.11 -1.12 -14.01
CA ALA A 260 14.51 -1.59 -15.34
C ALA A 260 13.57 -2.71 -15.85
N ARG A 261 13.27 -3.68 -14.98
CA ARG A 261 12.38 -4.79 -15.32
C ARG A 261 10.94 -4.35 -15.52
N LEU A 262 10.45 -3.44 -14.68
CA LEU A 262 9.12 -2.84 -14.87
C LEU A 262 9.01 -2.10 -16.21
N ALA A 263 10.07 -1.41 -16.64
CA ALA A 263 10.10 -0.79 -17.95
C ALA A 263 10.14 -1.79 -19.10
N GLU A 264 10.86 -2.91 -18.98
CA GLU A 264 10.80 -3.99 -19.99
C GLU A 264 9.38 -4.57 -20.09
N ILE A 265 8.71 -4.82 -18.97
CA ILE A 265 7.32 -5.30 -18.95
C ILE A 265 6.39 -4.27 -19.61
N ALA A 266 6.55 -2.99 -19.30
CA ALA A 266 5.73 -1.93 -19.88
C ALA A 266 5.89 -1.81 -21.41
N LYS A 267 7.08 -2.13 -21.93
CA LYS A 267 7.43 -2.04 -23.37
C LYS A 267 7.05 -3.28 -24.18
N ASP A 268 6.71 -4.39 -23.53
CA ASP A 268 6.44 -5.65 -24.20
C ASP A 268 5.01 -5.69 -24.78
N ASP A 269 4.95 -5.65 -26.11
CA ASP A 269 3.71 -5.76 -26.88
C ASP A 269 3.00 -7.13 -26.74
N GLY A 270 3.65 -8.13 -26.16
CA GLY A 270 3.05 -9.43 -25.84
C GLY A 270 2.09 -9.37 -24.66
N HIS A 271 2.21 -8.36 -23.78
CA HIS A 271 1.36 -8.25 -22.60
C HIS A 271 0.02 -7.56 -22.86
N SER A 272 -0.91 -7.74 -21.92
CA SER A 272 -2.19 -7.04 -21.93
C SER A 272 -1.98 -5.53 -21.70
N PRO A 273 -2.86 -4.65 -22.21
CA PRO A 273 -2.79 -3.22 -21.93
C PRO A 273 -2.82 -2.90 -20.42
N GLN A 274 -3.50 -3.72 -19.62
CA GLN A 274 -3.57 -3.55 -18.17
C GLN A 274 -2.18 -3.76 -17.52
N ILE A 275 -1.49 -4.86 -17.84
CA ILE A 275 -0.14 -5.15 -17.33
C ILE A 275 0.82 -4.00 -17.69
N ALA A 276 0.77 -3.51 -18.93
CA ALA A 276 1.64 -2.43 -19.36
C ALA A 276 1.37 -1.13 -18.57
N ASN A 277 0.09 -0.78 -18.38
CA ASN A 277 -0.30 0.40 -17.61
C ASN A 277 0.08 0.28 -16.12
N ASP A 278 -0.11 -0.90 -15.52
CA ASP A 278 0.24 -1.15 -14.12
C ASP A 278 1.75 -1.06 -13.91
N ALA A 279 2.54 -1.60 -14.84
CA ALA A 279 4.00 -1.47 -14.81
C ALA A 279 4.45 0.01 -14.88
N VAL A 280 3.81 0.84 -15.73
CA VAL A 280 4.08 2.29 -15.80
C VAL A 280 3.67 3.01 -14.50
N ALA A 281 2.55 2.62 -13.90
CA ALA A 281 2.11 3.19 -12.64
C ALA A 281 3.08 2.82 -11.50
N LEU A 282 3.57 1.59 -11.47
CA LEU A 282 4.60 1.12 -10.51
C LEU A 282 5.94 1.82 -10.72
N LEU A 283 6.37 2.05 -11.98
CA LEU A 283 7.54 2.88 -12.27
C LEU A 283 7.43 4.25 -11.62
N ARG A 284 6.27 4.91 -11.72
CA ARG A 284 6.02 6.19 -11.06
C ARG A 284 6.02 6.09 -9.54
N ALA A 285 5.42 5.04 -9.00
CA ALA A 285 5.40 4.80 -7.55
C ALA A 285 6.82 4.68 -6.97
N ALA A 286 7.81 4.20 -7.75
CA ALA A 286 9.21 4.14 -7.32
C ALA A 286 9.83 5.51 -6.98
N GLY A 287 9.26 6.59 -7.54
CA GLY A 287 9.64 7.97 -7.25
C GLY A 287 10.94 8.44 -7.91
N MET A 288 11.17 9.76 -7.83
CA MET A 288 12.40 10.38 -8.33
C MET A 288 13.62 10.00 -7.48
N PRO A 289 14.83 9.87 -8.09
CA PRO A 289 15.11 10.03 -9.52
C PRO A 289 14.83 8.77 -10.35
N HIS A 290 14.53 7.64 -9.71
CA HIS A 290 14.53 6.31 -10.33
C HIS A 290 13.41 6.08 -11.34
N CYS A 291 12.28 6.79 -11.23
CA CYS A 291 11.19 6.69 -12.19
C CYS A 291 11.49 7.34 -13.54
N LEU A 292 12.42 8.31 -13.62
CA LEU A 292 12.50 9.19 -14.80
C LEU A 292 13.20 8.54 -15.99
N GLU A 293 14.41 7.99 -15.83
CA GLU A 293 15.14 7.37 -16.95
C GLU A 293 14.35 6.27 -17.64
N PRO A 294 13.73 5.31 -16.91
CA PRO A 294 13.00 4.24 -17.56
C PRO A 294 11.81 4.75 -18.36
N LEU A 295 11.08 5.75 -17.83
CA LEU A 295 9.94 6.37 -18.52
C LEU A 295 10.37 7.19 -19.74
N ILE A 296 11.49 7.91 -19.68
CA ILE A 296 12.06 8.61 -20.85
C ILE A 296 12.50 7.59 -21.92
N GLY A 297 13.11 6.48 -21.50
CA GLY A 297 13.53 5.41 -22.41
C GLY A 297 12.37 4.79 -23.21
N MET A 298 11.13 4.90 -22.71
CA MET A 298 9.95 4.43 -23.41
C MET A 298 9.45 5.39 -24.50
N VAL A 299 9.82 6.68 -24.48
CA VAL A 299 9.33 7.69 -25.44
C VAL A 299 9.66 7.28 -26.87
N ASN A 300 10.88 6.80 -27.13
CA ASN A 300 11.31 6.40 -28.47
C ASN A 300 11.23 4.89 -28.73
N HIS A 301 10.63 4.14 -27.82
CA HIS A 301 10.52 2.69 -27.98
C HIS A 301 9.47 2.35 -29.04
N PRO A 302 9.81 1.57 -30.09
CA PRO A 302 8.83 1.08 -31.05
C PRO A 302 7.77 0.22 -30.35
N HIS A 303 6.50 0.52 -30.56
CA HIS A 303 5.40 -0.17 -29.88
C HIS A 303 4.18 -0.26 -30.81
N ARG A 304 3.41 -1.36 -30.75
CA ARG A 304 2.26 -1.60 -31.64
C ARG A 304 1.15 -0.55 -31.48
N ASN A 305 1.01 -0.03 -30.27
CA ASN A 305 0.08 1.05 -29.95
C ASN A 305 0.77 2.42 -30.11
N PRO A 306 0.39 3.26 -31.09
CA PRO A 306 1.00 4.57 -31.30
C PRO A 306 0.79 5.53 -30.13
N ARG A 307 -0.19 5.29 -29.24
CA ARG A 307 -0.40 6.09 -28.03
C ARG A 307 0.60 5.82 -26.92
N PHE A 308 1.44 4.78 -27.04
CA PHE A 308 2.41 4.42 -26.02
C PHE A 308 3.42 5.56 -25.74
N LEU A 309 3.85 6.26 -26.79
CA LEU A 309 4.65 7.50 -26.70
C LEU A 309 4.01 8.49 -25.71
N TRP A 310 2.71 8.73 -25.83
CA TRP A 310 1.99 9.70 -25.02
C TRP A 310 1.85 9.26 -23.57
N VAL A 311 1.71 7.95 -23.34
CA VAL A 311 1.76 7.37 -21.99
C VAL A 311 3.14 7.62 -21.37
N ALA A 312 4.24 7.37 -22.10
CA ALA A 312 5.60 7.58 -21.62
C ALA A 312 5.88 9.06 -21.31
N VAL A 313 5.53 9.97 -22.22
CA VAL A 313 5.67 11.43 -22.04
C VAL A 313 4.90 11.90 -20.80
N ASN A 314 3.60 11.56 -20.72
CA ASN A 314 2.74 11.97 -19.62
C ASN A 314 3.29 11.52 -18.27
N ASN A 315 3.68 10.24 -18.18
CA ASN A 315 4.12 9.64 -16.93
C ASN A 315 5.53 10.12 -16.54
N SER A 316 6.43 10.40 -17.49
CA SER A 316 7.73 11.03 -17.23
C SER A 316 7.57 12.40 -16.56
N LEU A 317 6.61 13.20 -17.05
CA LEU A 317 6.33 14.52 -16.51
C LEU A 317 5.66 14.46 -15.14
N ARG A 318 4.77 13.49 -14.91
CA ARG A 318 4.19 13.24 -13.57
C ARG A 318 5.22 12.70 -12.57
N CYS A 319 6.25 12.02 -13.04
CA CYS A 319 7.36 11.53 -12.23
C CYS A 319 8.28 12.68 -11.80
N GLY A 320 8.84 13.45 -12.74
CA GLY A 320 9.87 14.45 -12.43
C GLY A 320 9.42 15.91 -12.41
N GLY A 321 8.15 16.20 -12.69
CA GLY A 321 7.62 17.57 -12.70
C GLY A 321 8.39 18.50 -13.65
N PRO A 322 8.60 19.76 -13.27
CA PRO A 322 9.39 20.72 -14.04
C PRO A 322 10.82 20.24 -14.36
N ALA A 323 11.46 19.52 -13.45
CA ALA A 323 12.82 19.01 -13.65
C ALA A 323 12.91 17.97 -14.79
N ALA A 324 11.81 17.28 -15.11
CA ALA A 324 11.74 16.35 -16.24
C ALA A 324 11.47 17.04 -17.57
N MET A 325 10.89 18.25 -17.58
CA MET A 325 10.32 18.88 -18.77
C MET A 325 11.32 18.95 -19.94
N ALA A 326 12.52 19.48 -19.69
CA ALA A 326 13.54 19.61 -20.73
C ALA A 326 13.92 18.25 -21.32
N ARG A 327 14.12 17.26 -20.47
CA ARG A 327 14.57 15.93 -20.90
C ARG A 327 13.49 15.18 -21.69
N VAL A 328 12.24 15.31 -21.27
CA VAL A 328 11.09 14.72 -21.98
C VAL A 328 10.89 15.41 -23.33
N ALA A 329 10.95 16.74 -23.38
CA ALA A 329 10.79 17.50 -24.61
C ALA A 329 11.90 17.21 -25.64
N GLU A 330 13.13 17.03 -25.19
CA GLU A 330 14.27 16.66 -26.04
C GLU A 330 14.26 15.19 -26.46
N ALA A 331 13.59 14.32 -25.70
CA ALA A 331 13.43 12.91 -26.08
C ALA A 331 12.46 12.72 -27.25
N LEU A 332 11.58 13.69 -27.54
CA LEU A 332 10.60 13.58 -28.61
C LEU A 332 11.26 13.64 -30.00
N PRO A 333 10.96 12.69 -30.92
CA PRO A 333 11.50 12.70 -32.29
C PRO A 333 11.18 13.98 -33.06
N THR A 334 12.15 14.58 -33.73
CA THR A 334 11.91 15.76 -34.56
C THR A 334 11.49 15.43 -36.01
N ALA A 335 11.53 14.15 -36.40
CA ALA A 335 11.19 13.71 -37.76
C ALA A 335 9.70 13.41 -37.95
N GLY A 336 8.95 13.20 -36.86
CA GLY A 336 7.55 12.78 -36.90
C GLY A 336 6.54 13.92 -36.88
N PRO A 337 5.31 13.70 -37.37
CA PRO A 337 4.19 14.60 -37.16
C PRO A 337 3.64 14.47 -35.73
N TYR A 338 3.10 15.57 -35.20
CA TYR A 338 2.43 15.60 -33.90
C TYR A 338 1.09 16.29 -34.00
N ASP A 339 0.04 15.56 -33.64
CA ASP A 339 -1.28 16.14 -33.39
C ASP A 339 -1.20 17.08 -32.18
N HIS A 340 -1.68 18.31 -32.32
CA HIS A 340 -1.62 19.34 -31.27
C HIS A 340 -2.37 18.92 -30.01
N ARG A 341 -3.50 18.20 -30.15
CA ARG A 341 -4.29 17.74 -29.02
C ARG A 341 -3.60 16.60 -28.29
N ASP A 342 -3.04 15.63 -29.00
CA ASP A 342 -2.32 14.52 -28.38
C ASP A 342 -1.04 15.00 -27.68
N LEU A 343 -0.23 15.81 -28.37
CA LEU A 343 0.96 16.42 -27.77
C LEU A 343 0.58 17.28 -26.56
N GLY A 344 -0.52 18.04 -26.65
CA GLY A 344 -0.97 18.92 -25.59
C GLY A 344 -1.48 18.20 -24.35
N GLY A 345 -2.31 17.19 -24.53
CA GLY A 345 -2.78 16.33 -23.45
C GLY A 345 -1.63 15.65 -22.71
N ALA A 346 -0.61 15.19 -23.45
CA ALA A 346 0.55 14.54 -22.87
C ALA A 346 1.52 15.53 -22.19
N THR A 347 1.55 16.80 -22.59
CA THR A 347 2.53 17.80 -22.12
C THR A 347 1.89 18.98 -21.38
N TRP A 348 1.57 20.09 -22.04
CA TRP A 348 1.20 21.36 -21.38
C TRP A 348 -0.09 21.32 -20.58
N GLU A 349 -1.07 20.49 -20.95
CA GLU A 349 -2.27 20.28 -20.13
C GLU A 349 -1.93 19.52 -18.85
N THR A 350 -0.97 18.59 -18.94
CA THR A 350 -0.47 17.86 -17.77
C THR A 350 0.30 18.79 -16.83
N PHE A 351 1.11 19.72 -17.37
CA PHE A 351 1.81 20.74 -16.55
C PHE A 351 0.84 21.58 -15.73
N ALA A 352 -0.23 22.07 -16.37
CA ALA A 352 -1.26 22.85 -15.70
C ALA A 352 -1.93 22.06 -14.56
N SER A 353 -2.15 20.76 -14.75
CA SER A 353 -2.76 19.88 -13.74
C SER A 353 -1.87 19.61 -12.52
N LEU A 354 -0.55 19.77 -12.62
CA LEU A 354 0.41 19.46 -11.55
C LEU A 354 0.60 20.61 -10.55
N GLY A 355 0.09 21.82 -10.83
CA GLY A 355 0.12 22.95 -9.89
C GLY A 355 1.50 23.61 -9.68
N GLN A 356 2.55 23.17 -10.38
CA GLN A 356 3.93 23.70 -10.24
C GLN A 356 4.24 24.81 -11.26
N ARG A 357 3.35 25.79 -11.34
CA ARG A 357 3.31 26.79 -12.42
C ARG A 357 4.67 27.44 -12.70
N ASP A 358 5.29 28.03 -11.69
CA ASP A 358 6.48 28.86 -11.90
C ASP A 358 7.70 28.01 -12.31
N GLY A 359 7.83 26.80 -11.75
CA GLY A 359 8.87 25.85 -12.17
C GLY A 359 8.71 25.43 -13.63
N PHE A 360 7.48 25.19 -14.10
CA PHE A 360 7.24 24.87 -15.52
C PHE A 360 7.49 26.07 -16.44
N ILE A 361 7.21 27.30 -16.02
CA ILE A 361 7.57 28.51 -16.78
C ILE A 361 9.09 28.62 -16.91
N GLU A 362 9.83 28.42 -15.82
CA GLU A 362 11.30 28.45 -15.84
C GLU A 362 11.87 27.37 -16.78
N ALA A 363 11.40 26.13 -16.65
CA ALA A 363 11.83 25.05 -17.52
C ALA A 363 11.48 25.29 -19.00
N ALA A 364 10.28 25.81 -19.29
CA ALA A 364 9.87 26.18 -20.64
C ALA A 364 10.74 27.29 -21.23
N ARG A 365 11.17 28.27 -20.42
CA ARG A 365 12.06 29.35 -20.88
C ARG A 365 13.37 28.78 -21.42
N GLY A 366 13.95 27.78 -20.74
CA GLY A 366 15.15 27.09 -21.19
C GLY A 366 14.98 26.39 -22.55
N LEU A 367 13.77 25.92 -22.86
CA LEU A 367 13.47 25.18 -24.09
C LEU A 367 13.22 26.08 -25.31
N LEU A 368 12.97 27.38 -25.15
CA LEU A 368 12.80 28.30 -26.29
C LEU A 368 14.05 28.36 -27.19
N GLY A 369 15.24 28.10 -26.64
CA GLY A 369 16.51 28.04 -27.36
C GLY A 369 16.93 26.63 -27.82
N SER A 370 16.09 25.61 -27.61
CA SER A 370 16.39 24.22 -27.98
C SER A 370 16.62 24.06 -29.48
N ARG A 371 17.42 23.06 -29.89
CA ARG A 371 17.51 22.63 -31.30
C ARG A 371 16.28 21.85 -31.75
N SER A 372 15.62 21.14 -30.84
CA SER A 372 14.37 20.43 -31.11
C SER A 372 13.23 21.41 -31.33
N TRP A 373 12.64 21.40 -32.52
CA TRP A 373 11.48 22.24 -32.81
C TRP A 373 10.25 21.83 -31.97
N VAL A 374 10.16 20.56 -31.57
CA VAL A 374 9.11 20.03 -30.69
C VAL A 374 9.27 20.62 -29.29
N ALA A 375 10.49 20.67 -28.76
CA ALA A 375 10.77 21.28 -27.48
C ALA A 375 10.45 22.78 -27.46
N ARG A 376 10.82 23.51 -28.52
CA ARG A 376 10.43 24.92 -28.68
C ARG A 376 8.90 25.09 -28.74
N TRP A 377 8.19 24.21 -29.45
CA TRP A 377 6.73 24.25 -29.53
C TRP A 377 6.08 24.00 -28.17
N ILE A 378 6.50 22.95 -27.45
CA ILE A 378 6.03 22.66 -26.08
C ILE A 378 6.26 23.87 -25.17
N ALA A 379 7.42 24.52 -25.26
CA ALA A 379 7.71 25.73 -24.49
C ALA A 379 6.69 26.84 -24.77
N VAL A 380 6.44 27.15 -26.05
CA VAL A 380 5.48 28.19 -26.47
C VAL A 380 4.08 27.90 -25.93
N GLU A 381 3.57 26.68 -26.08
CA GLU A 381 2.22 26.32 -25.61
C GLU A 381 2.14 26.28 -24.08
N THR A 382 3.21 25.87 -23.40
CA THR A 382 3.29 25.91 -21.93
C THR A 382 3.18 27.34 -21.42
N MET A 383 3.89 28.30 -22.05
CA MET A 383 3.78 29.71 -21.68
C MET A 383 2.35 30.24 -21.86
N LEU A 384 1.67 29.84 -22.94
CA LEU A 384 0.27 30.20 -23.17
C LEU A 384 -0.64 29.65 -22.06
N VAL A 385 -0.60 28.34 -21.84
CA VAL A 385 -1.51 27.64 -20.90
C VAL A 385 -1.32 28.13 -19.47
N LEU A 386 -0.08 28.42 -19.07
CA LEU A 386 0.23 28.96 -17.74
C LEU A 386 0.08 30.48 -17.64
N SER A 387 -0.33 31.15 -18.71
CA SER A 387 -0.52 32.61 -18.77
C SER A 387 0.73 33.37 -18.32
N ALA A 388 1.89 32.97 -18.83
CA ALA A 388 3.20 33.50 -18.48
C ALA A 388 3.45 34.88 -19.16
N LYS A 389 2.70 35.91 -18.74
CA LYS A 389 2.72 37.23 -19.39
C LYS A 389 4.11 37.85 -19.50
N SER A 390 4.97 37.64 -18.50
CA SER A 390 6.36 38.10 -18.49
C SER A 390 7.21 37.51 -19.61
N GLU A 391 6.78 36.41 -20.22
CA GLU A 391 7.52 35.69 -21.25
C GLU A 391 7.08 36.05 -22.68
N ALA A 392 6.15 37.01 -22.84
CA ALA A 392 5.63 37.40 -24.16
C ALA A 392 6.74 37.77 -25.16
N ASP A 393 7.73 38.55 -24.72
CA ASP A 393 8.84 38.96 -25.58
C ASP A 393 9.84 37.84 -25.85
N ALA A 394 10.03 36.91 -24.90
CA ALA A 394 10.87 35.73 -25.12
C ALA A 394 10.24 34.81 -26.18
N VAL A 395 8.92 34.60 -26.12
CA VAL A 395 8.17 33.85 -27.14
C VAL A 395 8.19 34.57 -28.48
N ALA A 396 8.02 35.90 -28.51
CA ALA A 396 8.02 36.69 -29.74
C ALA A 396 9.33 36.59 -30.54
N ARG A 397 10.47 36.30 -29.90
CA ARG A 397 11.76 36.08 -30.60
C ARG A 397 11.73 34.89 -31.55
N LEU A 398 10.80 33.96 -31.40
CA LEU A 398 10.62 32.82 -32.31
C LEU A 398 9.81 33.18 -33.56
N ALA A 399 9.29 34.41 -33.72
CA ALA A 399 8.44 34.80 -34.84
C ALA A 399 9.05 34.52 -36.23
N GLY A 400 10.39 34.50 -36.34
CA GLY A 400 11.11 34.17 -37.57
C GLY A 400 11.30 32.67 -37.85
N ASP A 401 10.94 31.77 -36.93
CA ASP A 401 11.12 30.33 -37.09
C ASP A 401 10.16 29.76 -38.15
N LYS A 402 10.71 29.33 -39.28
CA LYS A 402 9.95 28.79 -40.42
C LYS A 402 9.69 27.28 -40.33
N THR A 403 10.05 26.63 -39.22
CA THR A 403 9.81 25.20 -39.03
C THR A 403 8.31 24.92 -39.04
N ARG A 404 7.87 24.02 -39.93
CA ARG A 404 6.46 23.59 -39.99
C ARG A 404 6.14 22.69 -38.82
N LEU A 405 5.00 22.94 -38.17
CA LEU A 405 4.46 22.06 -37.14
C LEU A 405 3.73 20.90 -37.83
N ALA A 406 4.49 19.93 -38.30
CA ALA A 406 3.96 18.77 -39.02
C ALA A 406 2.94 18.03 -38.16
N GLY A 407 1.77 17.71 -38.71
CA GLY A 407 0.70 17.02 -38.00
C GLY A 407 -0.16 17.88 -37.07
N TYR A 408 0.04 19.21 -37.00
CA TYR A 408 -0.62 20.09 -36.03
C TYR A 408 -2.14 19.86 -35.88
N TRP A 409 -2.83 19.59 -36.99
CA TRP A 409 -4.29 19.39 -37.04
C TRP A 409 -4.74 17.91 -36.99
N GLY A 410 -3.82 16.97 -36.75
CA GLY A 410 -4.06 15.54 -36.82
C GLY A 410 -4.12 14.99 -38.24
N ASP A 411 -4.62 13.75 -38.39
CA ASP A 411 -4.82 13.15 -39.71
C ASP A 411 -5.96 13.88 -40.45
N GLN A 412 -5.61 14.50 -41.57
CA GLN A 412 -6.55 15.20 -42.45
C GLN A 412 -6.86 14.43 -43.74
N LYS A 413 -6.49 13.13 -43.83
CA LYS A 413 -6.75 12.32 -45.04
C LYS A 413 -8.23 12.26 -45.40
N ASP A 414 -9.10 12.14 -44.41
CA ASP A 414 -10.55 12.06 -44.60
C ASP A 414 -11.22 13.44 -44.70
N VAL A 415 -10.47 14.52 -44.50
CA VAL A 415 -10.97 15.90 -44.67
C VAL A 415 -10.91 16.28 -46.15
N PRO A 416 -12.02 16.76 -46.75
CA PRO A 416 -12.02 17.25 -48.14
C PRO A 416 -10.90 18.26 -48.37
N LYS A 417 -10.18 18.17 -49.50
CA LYS A 417 -8.99 18.99 -49.78
C LYS A 417 -9.23 20.50 -49.59
N ALA A 418 -10.41 20.99 -49.97
CA ALA A 418 -10.79 22.40 -49.82
C ALA A 418 -10.98 22.85 -48.36
N GLN A 419 -11.17 21.91 -47.43
CA GLN A 419 -11.35 22.17 -45.99
C GLN A 419 -10.09 21.85 -45.17
N ARG A 420 -9.05 21.30 -45.80
CA ARG A 420 -7.79 20.99 -45.11
C ARG A 420 -7.11 22.27 -44.67
N LYS A 421 -6.72 22.32 -43.41
CA LYS A 421 -6.03 23.46 -42.82
C LYS A 421 -4.52 23.35 -43.09
N PRO A 422 -3.86 24.43 -43.55
CA PRO A 422 -2.41 24.43 -43.67
C PRO A 422 -1.79 24.31 -42.27
N GLU A 423 -0.70 23.57 -42.18
CA GLU A 423 0.08 23.48 -40.93
C GLU A 423 0.75 24.83 -40.66
N PRO A 424 0.59 25.40 -39.44
CA PRO A 424 1.30 26.61 -39.08
C PRO A 424 2.80 26.34 -38.95
N THR A 425 3.58 27.41 -39.08
CA THR A 425 4.98 27.43 -38.65
C THR A 425 5.07 27.71 -37.16
N LEU A 426 6.18 27.31 -36.53
CA LEU A 426 6.45 27.65 -35.14
C LEU A 426 6.46 29.17 -34.92
N GLY A 427 7.00 29.96 -35.86
CA GLY A 427 7.01 31.42 -35.75
C GLY A 427 5.62 32.07 -35.85
N GLN A 428 4.73 31.55 -36.70
CA GLN A 428 3.33 31.97 -36.72
C GLN A 428 2.67 31.70 -35.37
N ARG A 429 2.84 30.48 -34.85
CA ARG A 429 2.24 30.10 -33.56
C ARG A 429 2.80 30.91 -32.39
N ALA A 430 4.11 31.13 -32.35
CA ALA A 430 4.76 31.95 -31.34
C ALA A 430 4.27 33.40 -31.37
N SER A 431 4.06 33.99 -32.55
CA SER A 431 3.50 35.34 -32.69
C SER A 431 2.08 35.44 -32.13
N GLU A 432 1.23 34.46 -32.42
CA GLU A 432 -0.14 34.39 -31.87
C GLU A 432 -0.12 34.27 -30.34
N VAL A 433 0.76 33.43 -29.79
CA VAL A 433 0.86 33.24 -28.34
C VAL A 433 1.40 34.49 -27.66
N ALA A 434 2.46 35.11 -28.18
CA ALA A 434 3.00 36.34 -27.64
C ALA A 434 1.96 37.47 -27.61
N ALA A 435 1.11 37.57 -28.64
CA ALA A 435 0.01 38.53 -28.66
C ALA A 435 -1.06 38.26 -27.58
N LYS A 436 -1.34 36.99 -27.26
CA LYS A 436 -2.27 36.61 -26.19
C LYS A 436 -1.70 36.80 -24.77
N LEU A 437 -0.38 36.81 -24.64
CA LEU A 437 0.31 37.00 -23.35
C LEU A 437 0.47 38.47 -22.94
N ARG A 438 0.34 39.40 -23.89
CA ARG A 438 0.28 40.85 -23.64
C ARG A 438 -1.13 41.22 -23.18
#